data_AF-A0A293MPZ4-F1
#
_entry.id   AF-A0A293MPZ4-F1
#
_cell.length_a   1.000
_cell.length_b   1.000
_cell.length_c   1.000
_cell.angle_alpha   90.00
_cell.angle_beta   90.00
_cell.angle_gamma   90.00
#
_symmetry.space_group_name_H-M   'P 1'
#
loop_
_entity.id
_entity.type
_entity.pdbx_description
1 polymer ?
#
loop_
_entity_poly.entity_id
_entity_poly.type
_entity_poly.pdbx_seq_one_letter_code
_entity_poly.pdbx_strand_id
1 'polypeptide(L)'
;MLKSALRARKWGVNNERGKPNFVEEFECLVCDRAWRRKVDIGAKFRANGSHYSCDSPKSLLTGREDVRDHWYDAYKQAVLEAQVLNLYLSRNEKFTEEDFQQEVSIRAQRTRRGIDV
;
A
#
# COMPACT_ATOMS: atom_id res chain seq x y z
N MET A 1 1.02 15.85 -19.55
CA MET A 1 0.88 15.79 -18.08
C MET A 1 2.19 16.07 -17.34
N LEU A 2 3.31 15.39 -17.65
CA LEU A 2 4.59 15.63 -16.98
C LEU A 2 5.23 17.00 -17.30
N LYS A 3 5.22 17.41 -18.57
CA LYS A 3 5.84 18.68 -19.03
C LYS A 3 5.19 19.92 -18.40
N SER A 4 3.88 19.89 -18.18
CA SER A 4 3.14 20.94 -17.50
C SER A 4 3.47 20.98 -16.00
N ALA A 5 3.54 19.81 -15.34
CA ALA A 5 3.91 19.72 -13.93
C ALA A 5 5.34 20.22 -13.67
N LEU A 6 6.30 19.84 -14.53
CA LEU A 6 7.69 20.29 -14.41
C LEU A 6 7.87 21.78 -14.68
N ARG A 7 6.99 22.41 -15.47
CA ARG A 7 7.00 23.86 -15.70
C ARG A 7 6.43 24.65 -14.51
N ALA A 8 5.53 24.06 -13.75
CA ALA A 8 4.90 24.69 -12.59
C ALA A 8 5.62 24.42 -11.26
N ARG A 9 6.76 23.71 -11.28
CA ARG A 9 7.49 23.35 -10.05
C ARG A 9 8.08 24.57 -9.36
N LYS A 10 8.04 24.56 -8.03
CA LYS A 10 8.61 25.61 -7.18
C LYS A 10 10.08 25.39 -6.84
N TRP A 11 10.54 24.13 -6.89
CA TRP A 11 11.92 23.76 -6.61
C TRP A 11 12.85 23.91 -7.82
N GLY A 12 14.09 24.28 -7.54
CA GLY A 12 15.17 24.39 -8.51
C GLY A 12 15.90 23.08 -8.74
N VAL A 13 16.64 22.98 -9.84
CA VAL A 13 17.56 21.88 -10.12
C VAL A 13 18.98 22.35 -9.79
N ASN A 14 19.85 21.48 -9.27
CA ASN A 14 21.26 21.80 -9.01
C ASN A 14 21.50 23.04 -8.13
N ASN A 15 20.78 23.17 -7.01
CA ASN A 15 20.96 24.26 -6.04
C ASN A 15 20.87 25.66 -6.69
N GLU A 16 19.95 25.84 -7.64
CA GLU A 16 19.56 27.15 -8.18
C GLU A 16 19.37 28.16 -7.03
N ARG A 17 20.25 29.17 -6.95
CA ARG A 17 20.19 30.20 -5.91
C ARG A 17 18.84 30.90 -5.96
N GLY A 18 18.15 30.95 -4.82
CA GLY A 18 16.84 31.59 -4.68
C GLY A 18 15.65 30.67 -4.93
N LYS A 19 15.88 29.38 -5.23
CA LYS A 19 14.83 28.37 -5.22
C LYS A 19 15.14 27.28 -4.20
N PRO A 20 14.12 26.75 -3.49
CA PRO A 20 14.28 25.59 -2.64
C PRO A 20 14.65 24.37 -3.49
N ASN A 21 15.40 23.43 -2.92
CA ASN A 21 15.77 22.20 -3.61
C ASN A 21 14.59 21.19 -3.63
N PHE A 22 14.74 20.12 -4.42
CA PHE A 22 13.70 19.11 -4.56
C PHE A 22 13.28 18.49 -3.23
N VAL A 23 14.24 18.19 -2.34
CA VAL A 23 13.96 17.55 -1.04
C VAL A 23 13.22 18.51 -0.10
N GLU A 24 13.55 19.80 -0.14
CA GLU A 24 12.90 20.85 0.65
C GLU A 24 11.43 21.06 0.27
N GLU A 25 11.08 20.97 -1.03
CA GLU A 25 9.70 21.10 -1.51
C GLU A 25 8.95 19.75 -1.57
N PHE A 26 9.66 18.62 -1.50
CA PHE A 26 9.04 17.31 -1.48
C PHE A 26 8.59 16.98 -0.06
N GLU A 27 7.49 17.59 0.36
CA GLU A 27 6.76 17.09 1.50
C GLU A 27 6.22 15.70 1.14
N CYS A 28 6.75 14.66 1.79
CA CYS A 28 6.20 13.31 1.63
C CYS A 28 4.70 13.37 1.94
N LEU A 29 3.87 12.70 1.14
CA LEU A 29 2.42 12.61 1.34
C LEU A 29 2.05 12.21 2.78
N VAL A 30 2.91 11.42 3.44
CA VAL A 30 2.76 11.04 4.85
C VAL A 30 2.98 12.24 5.78
N CYS A 31 4.01 13.05 5.54
CA CYS A 31 4.32 14.25 6.31
C CYS A 31 3.24 15.32 6.17
N ASP A 32 2.75 15.60 4.95
CA ASP A 32 1.64 16.55 4.71
C ASP A 32 0.37 16.10 5.44
N ARG A 33 0.04 14.80 5.36
CA ARG A 33 -1.12 14.25 6.08
C ARG A 33 -0.95 14.30 7.60
N ALA A 34 0.24 14.02 8.12
CA ALA A 34 0.53 14.10 9.55
C ALA A 34 0.45 15.54 10.06
N TRP A 35 1.01 16.49 9.31
CA TRP A 35 0.91 17.91 9.59
C TRP A 35 -0.54 18.37 9.59
N ARG A 36 -1.30 18.13 8.51
CA ARG A 36 -2.74 18.47 8.41
C ARG A 36 -3.60 17.92 9.55
N ARG A 37 -3.28 16.72 10.05
CA ARG A 37 -3.93 16.12 11.23
C ARG A 37 -3.55 16.84 12.53
N LYS A 38 -2.32 17.34 12.65
CA LYS A 38 -1.80 18.04 13.84
C LYS A 38 -2.31 19.48 13.94
N VAL A 39 -2.44 20.19 12.82
CA VAL A 39 -2.97 21.57 12.78
C VAL A 39 -4.50 21.65 12.63
N ASP A 40 -5.20 20.52 12.82
CA ASP A 40 -6.67 20.39 12.80
C ASP A 40 -7.35 21.13 11.62
N ILE A 41 -6.72 21.07 10.43
CA ILE A 41 -7.23 21.74 9.21
C ILE A 41 -8.41 20.95 8.61
N GLY A 42 -9.24 20.34 9.45
CA GLY A 42 -10.33 19.49 9.01
C GLY A 42 -9.84 18.29 8.22
N ALA A 43 -8.88 17.52 8.77
CA ALA A 43 -8.60 16.19 8.26
C ALA A 43 -9.85 15.31 8.46
N LYS A 44 -10.79 15.40 7.51
CA LYS A 44 -12.11 14.73 7.53
C LYS A 44 -12.03 13.21 7.65
N PHE A 45 -10.83 12.64 7.47
CA PHE A 45 -10.63 11.22 7.37
C PHE A 45 -9.75 10.72 8.52
N ARG A 46 -10.42 10.18 9.55
CA ARG A 46 -9.79 9.31 10.54
C ARG A 46 -9.69 7.91 9.96
N ALA A 47 -8.51 7.31 10.04
CA ALA A 47 -8.37 5.90 9.70
C ALA A 47 -9.22 5.06 10.67
N ASN A 48 -10.02 4.18 10.10
CA ASN A 48 -10.89 3.24 10.80
C ASN A 48 -10.65 1.84 10.19
N GLY A 49 -11.27 0.80 10.72
CA GLY A 49 -11.08 -0.57 10.23
C GLY A 49 -11.29 -0.73 8.72
N SER A 50 -12.18 0.06 8.11
CA SER A 50 -12.44 0.01 6.66
C SER A 50 -11.30 0.55 5.79
N HIS A 51 -10.28 1.18 6.36
CA HIS A 51 -9.04 1.52 5.63
C HIS A 51 -8.19 0.31 5.27
N TYR A 52 -8.35 -0.82 5.98
CA TYR A 52 -7.57 -2.03 5.74
C TYR A 52 -8.20 -2.91 4.65
N SER A 53 -9.38 -2.56 4.15
CA SER A 53 -10.03 -3.23 3.03
C SER A 53 -9.49 -2.66 1.72
N CYS A 54 -8.27 -3.04 1.34
CA CYS A 54 -7.76 -2.76 0.00
C CYS A 54 -8.50 -3.64 -1.02
N ASP A 55 -9.15 -2.99 -1.99
CA ASP A 55 -9.62 -3.66 -3.19
C ASP A 55 -8.45 -4.27 -3.96
N SER A 56 -8.76 -5.28 -4.78
CA SER A 56 -7.84 -5.81 -5.78
C SER A 56 -7.29 -4.69 -6.68
N PRO A 57 -6.00 -4.73 -7.03
CA PRO A 57 -5.40 -3.72 -7.88
C PRO A 57 -6.05 -3.77 -9.27
N LYS A 58 -6.40 -2.58 -9.75
CA LYS A 58 -6.96 -2.38 -11.09
C LYS A 58 -5.90 -1.71 -11.96
N SER A 59 -5.80 -2.18 -13.20
CA SER A 59 -4.95 -1.54 -14.20
C SER A 59 -5.32 -0.07 -14.35
N LEU A 60 -4.32 0.80 -14.28
CA LEU A 60 -4.52 2.24 -14.47
C LEU A 60 -4.99 2.59 -15.89
N LEU A 61 -4.76 1.70 -16.86
CA LEU A 61 -5.13 1.91 -18.25
C LEU A 61 -6.56 1.47 -18.54
N THR A 62 -6.98 0.32 -18.01
CA THR A 62 -8.29 -0.27 -18.31
C THR A 62 -9.31 -0.09 -17.20
N GLY A 63 -8.87 0.28 -15.99
CA GLY A 63 -9.71 0.35 -14.79
C GLY A 63 -10.23 -1.02 -14.32
N ARG A 64 -9.71 -2.12 -14.86
CA ARG A 64 -10.12 -3.50 -14.55
C ARG A 64 -8.99 -4.26 -13.90
N GLU A 65 -9.33 -5.30 -13.14
CA GLU A 65 -8.36 -6.28 -12.68
C GLU A 65 -7.68 -6.93 -13.90
N ASP A 66 -6.36 -7.06 -13.84
CA ASP A 66 -5.60 -7.84 -14.81
C ASP A 66 -4.89 -8.95 -14.06
N VAL A 67 -5.39 -10.18 -14.22
CA VAL A 67 -4.85 -11.37 -13.55
C VAL A 67 -3.43 -11.73 -14.02
N ARG A 68 -2.94 -11.09 -15.09
CA ARG A 68 -1.56 -11.24 -15.56
C ARG A 68 -0.64 -10.16 -15.01
N ASP A 69 -1.18 -9.19 -14.29
CA ASP A 69 -0.38 -8.14 -13.66
C ASP A 69 0.29 -8.69 -12.40
N HIS A 70 1.59 -8.45 -12.28
CA HIS A 70 2.37 -8.79 -11.10
C HIS A 70 1.75 -8.21 -9.81
N TRP A 71 1.14 -7.03 -9.89
CA TRP A 71 0.46 -6.42 -8.73
C TRP A 71 -0.72 -7.24 -8.26
N TYR A 72 -1.43 -7.91 -9.18
CA TYR A 72 -2.54 -8.78 -8.83
C TYR A 72 -2.08 -10.00 -8.04
N ASP A 73 -1.01 -10.65 -8.48
CA ASP A 73 -0.42 -11.79 -7.76
C ASP A 73 0.10 -11.37 -6.38
N ALA A 74 0.80 -10.23 -6.29
CA ALA A 74 1.27 -9.67 -5.03
C ALA A 74 0.11 -9.35 -4.07
N TYR A 75 -1.00 -8.82 -4.58
CA TYR A 75 -2.22 -8.58 -3.80
C TYR A 75 -2.80 -9.90 -3.25
N LYS A 76 -2.93 -10.92 -4.10
CA LYS A 76 -3.45 -12.24 -3.68
C LYS A 76 -2.58 -12.87 -2.59
N GLN A 77 -1.26 -12.75 -2.72
CA GLN A 77 -0.32 -13.22 -1.71
C GLN A 77 -0.50 -12.45 -0.39
N ALA A 78 -0.57 -11.12 -0.42
CA ALA A 78 -0.77 -10.30 0.76
C ALA A 78 -2.10 -10.59 1.48
N VAL A 79 -3.18 -10.83 0.72
CA VAL A 79 -4.48 -11.25 1.29
C VAL A 79 -4.35 -12.59 2.02
N LEU A 80 -3.67 -13.57 1.40
CA LEU A 80 -3.47 -14.88 2.00
C LEU A 80 -2.65 -14.79 3.30
N GLU A 81 -1.55 -14.04 3.28
CA GLU A 81 -0.69 -13.78 4.44
C GLU A 81 -1.47 -13.11 5.58
N ALA A 82 -2.28 -12.10 5.26
CA ALA A 82 -3.13 -11.42 6.24
C ALA A 82 -4.16 -12.38 6.87
N GLN A 83 -4.72 -13.32 6.10
CA GLN A 83 -5.63 -14.34 6.62
C GLN A 83 -4.93 -15.31 7.58
N VAL A 84 -3.69 -15.70 7.26
CA VAL A 84 -2.88 -16.56 8.15
C VAL A 84 -2.54 -15.82 9.45
N LEU A 85 -2.12 -14.55 9.38
CA LEU A 85 -1.90 -13.74 10.58
C LEU A 85 -3.17 -13.62 11.42
N ASN A 86 -4.30 -13.32 10.78
CA ASN A 86 -5.58 -13.21 11.48
C ASN A 86 -5.99 -14.53 12.17
N LEU A 87 -5.66 -15.69 11.57
CA LEU A 87 -5.88 -16.99 12.20
C LEU A 87 -5.13 -17.10 13.53
N TYR A 88 -3.82 -16.84 13.54
CA TYR A 88 -3.01 -16.90 14.75
C TYR A 88 -3.49 -15.91 15.81
N LEU A 89 -3.80 -14.67 15.40
CA LEU A 89 -4.34 -13.65 16.29
C LEU A 89 -5.68 -14.07 16.90
N SER A 90 -6.60 -14.62 16.10
CA SER A 90 -7.92 -15.05 16.57
C SER A 90 -7.85 -16.22 17.56
N ARG A 91 -6.82 -17.07 17.45
CA ARG A 91 -6.58 -18.21 18.34
C ARG A 91 -5.67 -17.87 19.52
N ASN A 92 -5.08 -16.67 19.52
CA ASN A 92 -4.06 -16.26 20.49
C ASN A 92 -2.88 -17.25 20.54
N GLU A 93 -2.49 -17.76 19.38
CA GLU A 93 -1.40 -18.73 19.21
C GLU A 93 -0.08 -17.98 18.99
N LYS A 94 0.98 -18.45 19.64
CA LYS A 94 2.35 -18.02 19.33
C LYS A 94 2.82 -18.80 18.11
N PHE A 95 3.49 -18.11 17.18
CA PHE A 95 4.03 -18.70 15.96
C PHE A 95 5.43 -18.14 15.69
N THR A 96 6.27 -18.91 15.01
CA THR A 96 7.55 -18.43 14.47
C THR A 96 7.41 -18.00 13.00
N GLU A 97 8.45 -17.40 12.44
CA GLU A 97 8.48 -17.08 11.01
C GLU A 97 8.33 -18.35 10.16
N GLU A 98 8.96 -19.47 10.57
CA GLU A 98 8.86 -20.74 9.87
C GLU A 98 7.42 -21.29 9.88
N ASP A 99 6.75 -21.25 11.03
CA ASP A 99 5.34 -21.67 11.15
C ASP A 99 4.45 -20.87 10.19
N PHE A 100 4.65 -19.55 10.16
CA PHE A 100 3.92 -18.63 9.31
C PHE A 100 4.11 -18.94 7.83
N GLN A 101 5.37 -19.05 7.38
CA GLN A 101 5.70 -19.33 5.97
C GLN A 101 5.20 -20.71 5.54
N GLN A 102 5.25 -21.71 6.43
CA GLN A 102 4.71 -23.04 6.17
C GLN A 102 3.20 -23.01 5.97
N GLU A 103 2.44 -22.33 6.85
CA GLU A 103 0.99 -22.24 6.74
C GLU A 103 0.57 -21.46 5.48
N VAL A 104 1.24 -20.35 5.16
CA VAL A 104 1.03 -19.61 3.90
C VAL A 104 1.26 -20.52 2.69
N SER A 105 2.35 -21.29 2.68
CA SER A 105 2.68 -22.20 1.57
C SER A 105 1.64 -23.31 1.40
N ILE A 106 1.19 -23.93 2.50
CA ILE A 106 0.17 -24.97 2.50
C ILE A 106 -1.13 -24.43 1.90
N ARG A 107 -1.57 -23.25 2.34
CA ARG A 107 -2.81 -22.65 1.85
C ARG A 107 -2.71 -22.19 0.39
N ALA A 108 -1.58 -21.60 0.00
CA ALA A 108 -1.35 -21.22 -1.40
C ALA A 108 -1.45 -22.44 -2.33
N GLN A 109 -0.94 -23.60 -1.92
CA GLN A 109 -1.07 -24.84 -2.68
C GLN A 109 -2.52 -25.36 -2.75
N ARG A 110 -3.31 -25.20 -1.69
CA ARG A 110 -4.75 -25.57 -1.68
C ARG A 110 -5.57 -24.68 -2.60
N THR A 111 -5.35 -23.37 -2.57
CA THR A 111 -6.02 -22.41 -3.46
C THR A 111 -5.70 -22.72 -4.93
N ARG A 112 -4.45 -23.04 -5.26
CA ARG A 112 -4.05 -23.45 -6.63
C ARG A 112 -4.71 -24.75 -7.10
N ARG A 113 -5.11 -25.63 -6.17
CA ARG A 113 -5.79 -26.90 -6.47
C ARG A 113 -7.31 -26.78 -6.51
N GLY A 114 -7.87 -25.57 -6.34
CA GLY A 114 -9.33 -25.35 -6.37
C GLY A 114 -10.07 -25.94 -5.17
N ILE A 115 -9.38 -26.14 -4.04
CA ILE A 115 -9.98 -26.57 -2.79
C ILE A 115 -10.16 -25.30 -1.95
N ASP A 116 -11.33 -24.69 -2.05
CA ASP A 116 -11.68 -23.51 -1.25
C ASP A 116 -11.74 -23.86 0.25
N VAL A 117 -11.19 -22.97 1.08
CA VAL A 117 -11.25 -22.97 2.56
C VAL A 117 -12.02 -21.72 2.98
#